data_AF-A0A952DC02-F1
#
_entry.id   AF-A0A952DC02-F1
#
_cell.length_a   1.000
_cell.length_b   1.000
_cell.length_c   1.000
_cell.angle_alpha   90.00
_cell.angle_beta   90.00
_cell.angle_gamma   90.00
#
_symmetry.space_group_name_H-M   'P 1'
#
loop_
_entity.id
_entity.type
_entity.pdbx_description
1 polymer ?
#
loop_
_entity_poly.entity_id
_entity_poly.type
_entity_poly.pdbx_seq_one_letter_code
_entity_poly.pdbx_strand_id
1 'polypeptide(L)'
;MSAPSWIVPTAFGAGALALVVWNLVIGARTSALPAAGGPARVLSALAAFLVLPALAIALLAPTAAGTRIFGPLAWMWPAVTLLFTAQALWATWRSRASVLVTAPLLCFDIVVAWIATARWLDSVMTGLPTWLLLPGAAVSVFAESALGNVGFLWGAAVLMPALVPLTPARRRLTRIGRGLLAAGCTALLIGVTVGAPRAHDLLRVDETAETTVIEPGARGALAIGISLFGPLSGPPAGTAVRQDLALADSLGVTAVLVTLQSAGTGAGTLDSLARTLELRRDSVVLVVALEFRAAREPQALELDSARAAMVERVVRRLRPHVLVPWLAHSSPTMQSLRSWQSFLERVAEAAGRGDRRTLVAAPSRARTSADSALVDWVLQGTSRVRAIALRADDAVADPARYLRALAALARWASLVSPVPEVWVAEIPTAPAVTGARVQQALVRRTLRWASTNAWVRGIVAGAASDITAPTALRTADLRARPALQEVALALRAQRDAASVTAPPVADSTGAAGIVPPPPLSPDSLNSPRPR
;
A
#
# COMPACT_ATOMS: atom_id res chain seq x y z
N MET A 1 -5.31 10.97 -27.54
CA MET A 1 -4.61 12.09 -26.88
C MET A 1 -4.89 12.02 -25.40
N SER A 2 -3.90 11.68 -24.56
CA SER A 2 -4.07 11.67 -23.10
C SER A 2 -4.10 13.12 -22.59
N ALA A 3 -5.17 13.51 -21.89
CA ALA A 3 -5.23 14.82 -21.23
C ALA A 3 -4.00 15.00 -20.31
N PRO A 4 -3.45 16.22 -20.18
CA PRO A 4 -2.36 16.49 -19.25
C PRO A 4 -2.72 16.01 -17.84
N SER A 5 -1.81 15.29 -17.20
CA SER A 5 -2.03 14.65 -15.88
C SER A 5 -2.38 15.60 -14.74
N TRP A 6 -2.21 16.92 -14.94
CA TRP A 6 -2.56 17.96 -13.97
C TRP A 6 -4.01 18.45 -14.08
N ILE A 7 -4.68 18.31 -15.23
CA ILE A 7 -6.02 18.88 -15.45
C ILE A 7 -7.02 18.31 -14.44
N VAL A 8 -6.99 17.00 -14.25
CA VAL A 8 -8.03 16.35 -13.45
C VAL A 8 -7.85 16.57 -11.94
N PRO A 9 -6.63 16.49 -11.37
CA PRO A 9 -6.37 16.97 -10.02
C PRO A 9 -6.77 18.43 -9.81
N THR A 10 -6.50 19.32 -10.78
CA THR A 10 -6.91 20.73 -10.67
C THR A 10 -8.42 20.91 -10.72
N ALA A 11 -9.12 20.13 -11.55
CA ALA A 11 -10.59 20.17 -11.62
C ALA A 11 -11.22 19.67 -10.32
N PHE A 12 -10.66 18.62 -9.71
CA PHE A 12 -11.13 18.10 -8.42
C PHE A 12 -10.89 19.11 -7.30
N GLY A 13 -9.70 19.71 -7.23
CA GLY A 13 -9.39 20.76 -6.27
C GLY A 13 -10.28 22.00 -6.43
N ALA A 14 -10.54 22.43 -7.67
CA ALA A 14 -11.46 23.52 -7.95
C ALA A 14 -12.91 23.18 -7.56
N GLY A 15 -13.36 21.95 -7.80
CA GLY A 15 -14.68 21.47 -7.38
C GLY A 15 -14.84 21.45 -5.85
N ALA A 16 -13.84 20.96 -5.12
CA ALA A 16 -13.83 20.99 -3.66
C ALA A 16 -13.85 22.42 -3.13
N LEU A 17 -13.05 23.32 -3.69
CA LEU A 17 -13.03 24.74 -3.32
C LEU A 17 -14.39 25.40 -3.58
N ALA A 18 -15.01 25.12 -4.73
CA ALA A 18 -16.34 25.62 -5.07
C ALA A 18 -17.40 25.15 -4.06
N LEU A 19 -17.34 23.90 -3.61
CA LEU A 19 -18.22 23.38 -2.56
C LEU A 19 -17.98 24.03 -1.20
N VAL A 20 -16.72 24.28 -0.82
CA VAL A 20 -16.40 25.03 0.41
C VAL A 20 -17.00 26.44 0.35
N VAL A 21 -16.79 27.17 -0.74
CA VAL A 21 -17.37 28.52 -0.93
C VAL A 21 -18.90 28.45 -0.90
N TRP A 22 -19.50 27.46 -1.56
CA TRP A 22 -20.94 27.24 -1.52
C TRP A 22 -21.45 27.06 -0.09
N ASN A 23 -20.80 26.19 0.69
CA ASN A 23 -21.18 25.89 2.06
C ASN A 23 -21.06 27.13 2.97
N LEU A 24 -20.01 27.92 2.83
CA LEU A 24 -19.83 29.16 3.58
C LEU A 24 -20.94 30.17 3.26
N VAL A 25 -21.23 30.38 1.97
CA VAL A 25 -22.24 31.35 1.51
C VAL A 25 -23.65 30.91 1.92
N ILE A 26 -23.99 29.63 1.73
CA ILE A 26 -25.31 29.11 2.10
C ILE A 26 -25.48 29.07 3.63
N GLY A 27 -24.44 28.68 4.37
CA GLY A 27 -24.43 28.69 5.82
C GLY A 27 -24.69 30.08 6.39
N ALA A 28 -23.92 31.09 5.95
CA ALA A 28 -24.09 32.48 6.38
C ALA A 28 -25.47 33.05 6.04
N ARG A 29 -26.02 32.71 4.86
CA ARG A 29 -27.37 33.15 4.49
C ARG A 29 -28.44 32.48 5.34
N THR A 30 -28.36 31.17 5.51
CA THR A 30 -29.35 30.38 6.26
C THR A 30 -29.37 30.73 7.73
N SER A 31 -28.22 30.99 8.35
CA SER A 31 -28.13 31.45 9.74
C SER A 31 -28.79 32.82 9.95
N ALA A 32 -28.69 33.71 8.97
CA ALA A 32 -29.29 35.05 9.00
C ALA A 32 -30.79 35.08 8.65
N LEU A 33 -31.41 33.95 8.26
CA LEU A 33 -32.82 33.90 7.84
C LEU A 33 -33.75 33.50 8.99
N PRO A 34 -34.56 34.42 9.55
CA PRO A 34 -35.47 34.09 10.65
C PRO A 34 -36.48 33.00 10.27
N ALA A 35 -36.96 33.03 9.02
CA ALA A 35 -37.94 32.09 8.48
C ALA A 35 -37.42 30.65 8.39
N ALA A 36 -36.10 30.41 8.47
CA ALA A 36 -35.53 29.06 8.44
C ALA A 36 -35.81 28.25 9.71
N GLY A 37 -36.21 28.89 10.82
CA GLY A 37 -36.43 28.23 12.11
C GLY A 37 -35.13 28.06 12.91
N GLY A 38 -35.25 27.84 14.23
CA GLY A 38 -34.11 27.71 15.15
C GLY A 38 -33.11 26.61 14.75
N PRO A 39 -33.55 25.34 14.61
CA PRO A 39 -32.66 24.21 14.35
C PRO A 39 -31.83 24.36 13.07
N ALA A 40 -32.47 24.80 11.98
CA ALA A 40 -31.80 24.97 10.70
C ALA A 40 -30.73 26.06 10.74
N ARG A 41 -30.98 27.17 11.44
CA ARG A 41 -30.00 28.25 11.62
C ARG A 41 -28.76 27.75 12.37
N VAL A 42 -28.98 27.03 13.47
CA VAL A 42 -27.89 26.49 14.30
C VAL A 42 -27.08 25.45 13.53
N LEU A 43 -27.73 24.46 12.91
CA LEU A 43 -27.05 23.41 12.14
C LEU A 43 -26.23 24.00 10.99
N SER A 44 -26.83 24.88 10.17
CA SER A 44 -26.12 25.50 9.05
C SER A 44 -24.97 26.40 9.50
N ALA A 45 -25.13 27.15 10.60
CA ALA A 45 -24.08 28.00 11.13
C ALA A 45 -22.89 27.17 11.63
N LEU A 46 -23.14 26.12 12.42
CA LEU A 46 -22.11 25.23 12.94
C LEU A 46 -21.41 24.48 11.80
N ALA A 47 -22.18 23.92 10.86
CA ALA A 47 -21.64 23.21 9.70
C ALA A 47 -20.72 24.11 8.86
N ALA A 48 -21.14 25.34 8.54
CA ALA A 48 -20.34 26.27 7.77
C ALA A 48 -19.12 26.81 8.54
N PHE A 49 -19.23 27.01 9.86
CA PHE A 49 -18.12 27.45 10.68
C PHE A 49 -17.04 26.36 10.81
N LEU A 50 -17.45 25.10 10.98
CA LEU A 50 -16.54 23.99 11.25
C LEU A 50 -15.99 23.29 10.00
N VAL A 51 -16.59 23.48 8.82
CA VAL A 51 -16.17 22.76 7.60
C VAL A 51 -14.70 22.99 7.24
N LEU A 52 -14.22 24.24 7.33
CA LEU A 52 -12.86 24.59 6.96
C LEU A 52 -11.80 24.04 7.94
N PRO A 53 -11.92 24.23 9.28
CA PRO A 53 -10.97 23.62 10.21
C PRO A 53 -11.04 22.09 10.19
N ALA A 54 -12.24 21.50 10.09
CA ALA A 54 -12.37 20.04 10.02
C ALA A 54 -11.75 19.46 8.73
N LEU A 55 -11.90 20.15 7.60
CA LEU A 55 -11.24 19.78 6.35
C LEU A 55 -9.71 19.86 6.47
N ALA A 56 -9.19 20.95 7.04
CA ALA A 56 -7.75 21.09 7.26
C ALA A 56 -7.20 19.94 8.12
N ILE A 57 -7.90 19.58 9.19
CA ILE A 57 -7.57 18.43 10.04
C ILE A 57 -7.63 17.13 9.23
N ALA A 58 -8.67 16.89 8.44
CA ALA A 58 -8.82 15.67 7.63
C ALA A 58 -7.69 15.49 6.61
N LEU A 59 -7.19 16.59 6.03
CA LEU A 59 -6.09 16.59 5.06
C LEU A 59 -4.72 16.45 5.72
N LEU A 60 -4.53 17.03 6.91
CA LEU A 60 -3.24 17.06 7.59
C LEU A 60 -3.04 15.86 8.52
N ALA A 61 -4.08 15.35 9.17
CA ALA A 61 -3.99 14.23 10.11
C ALA A 61 -3.32 12.96 9.54
N PRO A 62 -3.50 12.60 8.24
CA PRO A 62 -2.81 11.46 7.65
C PRO A 62 -1.30 11.66 7.42
N THR A 63 -0.78 12.89 7.56
CA THR A 63 0.65 13.18 7.33
C THR A 63 1.47 12.89 8.58
N ALA A 64 2.74 12.48 8.41
CA ALA A 64 3.64 12.19 9.53
C ALA A 64 3.75 13.32 10.57
N ALA A 65 3.71 14.58 10.12
CA ALA A 65 3.70 15.73 11.02
C ALA A 65 2.32 15.96 11.65
N GLY A 66 1.25 15.83 10.86
CA GLY A 66 -0.10 16.13 11.30
C GLY A 66 -0.74 15.08 12.19
N THR A 67 -0.35 13.80 12.14
CA THR A 67 -1.00 12.77 12.97
C THR A 67 -0.81 13.01 14.47
N ARG A 68 0.35 13.52 14.89
CA ARG A 68 0.61 13.81 16.32
C ARG A 68 -0.18 15.02 16.84
N ILE A 69 -0.38 16.02 15.98
CA ILE A 69 -1.02 17.29 16.35
C ILE A 69 -2.54 17.20 16.19
N PHE A 70 -2.99 16.67 15.05
CA PHE A 70 -4.37 16.66 14.62
C PHE A 70 -5.05 15.30 14.75
N GLY A 71 -4.31 14.21 15.00
CA GLY A 71 -4.87 12.88 15.21
C GLY A 71 -5.96 12.84 16.29
N PRO A 72 -5.76 13.43 17.48
CA PRO A 72 -6.80 13.52 18.50
C PRO A 72 -8.07 14.29 18.06
N LEU A 73 -7.96 15.12 17.02
CA LEU A 73 -9.05 15.92 16.46
C LEU A 73 -9.64 15.30 15.18
N ALA A 74 -9.17 14.13 14.74
CA ALA A 74 -9.63 13.51 13.50
C ALA A 74 -11.14 13.19 13.49
N TRP A 75 -11.77 13.05 14.68
CA TRP A 75 -13.21 12.88 14.83
C TRP A 75 -14.04 14.11 14.40
N MET A 76 -13.41 15.29 14.29
CA MET A 76 -14.11 16.50 13.88
C MET A 76 -14.68 16.39 12.47
N TRP A 77 -13.98 15.71 11.56
CA TRP A 77 -14.46 15.54 10.18
C TRP A 77 -15.77 14.75 10.09
N PRO A 78 -15.89 13.51 10.62
CA PRO A 78 -17.17 12.80 10.62
C PRO A 78 -18.27 13.58 11.36
N ALA A 79 -17.96 14.22 12.50
CA ALA A 79 -18.93 15.04 13.22
C ALA A 79 -19.51 16.17 12.35
N VAL A 80 -18.66 16.89 11.60
CA VAL A 80 -19.12 17.92 10.67
C VAL A 80 -19.99 17.33 9.56
N THR A 81 -19.57 16.24 8.92
CA THR A 81 -20.38 15.61 7.86
C THR A 81 -21.76 15.13 8.35
N LEU A 82 -21.87 14.73 9.61
CA LEU A 82 -23.15 14.40 10.25
C LEU A 82 -24.03 15.65 10.47
N LEU A 83 -23.44 16.81 10.79
CA LEU A 83 -24.20 18.08 10.87
C LEU A 83 -24.80 18.47 9.52
N PHE A 84 -24.05 18.31 8.43
CA PHE A 84 -24.56 18.53 7.06
C PHE A 84 -25.71 17.58 6.75
N THR A 85 -25.54 16.29 7.05
CA THR A 85 -26.59 15.27 6.88
C THR A 85 -27.85 15.62 7.67
N ALA A 86 -27.70 16.02 8.94
CA ALA A 86 -28.81 16.43 9.79
C ALA A 86 -29.54 17.67 9.24
N GLN A 87 -28.79 18.64 8.70
CA GLN A 87 -29.35 19.83 8.06
C GLN A 87 -30.15 19.47 6.81
N ALA A 88 -29.61 18.60 5.95
CA ALA A 88 -30.26 18.14 4.73
C ALA A 88 -31.52 17.29 5.03
N LEU A 89 -31.45 16.45 6.06
CA LEU A 89 -32.57 15.62 6.51
C LEU A 89 -33.70 16.49 7.04
N TRP A 90 -33.38 17.46 7.90
CA TRP A 90 -34.35 18.43 8.41
C TRP A 90 -35.01 19.22 7.28
N ALA A 91 -34.22 19.67 6.29
CA ALA A 91 -34.72 20.43 5.14
C ALA A 91 -35.71 19.63 4.28
N THR A 92 -35.39 18.35 4.05
CA THR A 92 -36.23 17.41 3.30
C THR A 92 -37.51 17.09 4.07
N TRP A 93 -37.40 16.75 5.36
CA TRP A 93 -38.54 16.40 6.21
C TRP A 93 -39.55 17.54 6.35
N ARG A 94 -39.07 18.79 6.43
CA ARG A 94 -39.92 19.99 6.52
C ARG A 94 -40.30 20.58 5.16
N SER A 95 -40.01 19.89 4.06
CA SER A 95 -40.32 20.29 2.68
C SER A 95 -39.93 21.74 2.37
N ARG A 96 -38.79 22.20 2.91
CA ARG A 96 -38.36 23.61 2.82
C ARG A 96 -37.75 23.98 1.46
N ALA A 97 -37.46 22.98 0.62
CA ALA A 97 -36.98 23.13 -0.74
C ALA A 97 -37.52 22.01 -1.62
N SER A 98 -37.35 22.13 -2.94
CA SER A 98 -37.78 21.11 -3.91
C SER A 98 -37.10 19.78 -3.63
N VAL A 99 -37.89 18.70 -3.61
CA VAL A 99 -37.42 17.32 -3.42
C VAL A 99 -36.36 16.94 -4.45
N LEU A 100 -36.47 17.44 -5.69
CA LEU A 100 -35.48 17.21 -6.75
C LEU A 100 -34.09 17.76 -6.43
N VAL A 101 -33.99 18.70 -5.49
CA VAL A 101 -32.71 19.22 -5.00
C VAL A 101 -32.38 18.55 -3.67
N THR A 102 -33.32 18.51 -2.71
CA THR A 102 -32.99 18.06 -1.35
C THR A 102 -32.67 16.56 -1.27
N ALA A 103 -33.34 15.71 -2.06
CA ALA A 103 -33.11 14.27 -1.99
C ALA A 103 -31.72 13.85 -2.50
N PRO A 104 -31.23 14.31 -3.67
CA PRO A 104 -29.85 14.01 -4.09
C PRO A 104 -28.79 14.51 -3.10
N LEU A 105 -28.96 15.71 -2.53
CA LEU A 105 -28.02 16.26 -1.56
C LEU A 105 -28.02 15.43 -0.27
N LEU A 106 -29.20 15.08 0.26
CA LEU A 106 -29.32 14.25 1.45
C LEU A 106 -28.66 12.89 1.25
N CYS A 107 -28.98 12.18 0.16
CA CYS A 107 -28.37 10.87 -0.13
C CYS A 107 -26.85 10.97 -0.26
N PHE A 108 -26.36 12.02 -0.92
CA PHE A 108 -24.94 12.28 -1.05
C PHE A 108 -24.28 12.55 0.31
N ASP A 109 -24.85 13.42 1.13
CA ASP A 109 -24.33 13.74 2.46
C ASP A 109 -24.32 12.52 3.38
N ILE A 110 -25.32 11.63 3.30
CA ILE A 110 -25.34 10.35 4.01
C ILE A 110 -24.13 9.49 3.60
N VAL A 111 -23.84 9.38 2.30
CA VAL A 111 -22.67 8.62 1.81
C VAL A 111 -21.37 9.27 2.28
N VAL A 112 -21.24 10.60 2.20
CA VAL A 112 -20.05 11.31 2.69
C VAL A 112 -19.85 11.09 4.19
N ALA A 113 -20.92 11.20 4.99
CA ALA A 113 -20.86 10.98 6.44
C ALA A 113 -20.53 9.52 6.78
N TRP A 114 -21.08 8.56 6.03
CA TRP A 114 -20.74 7.15 6.17
C TRP A 114 -19.24 6.94 5.94
N ILE A 115 -18.70 7.43 4.83
CA ILE A 115 -17.28 7.27 4.47
C ILE A 115 -16.38 7.92 5.53
N ALA A 116 -16.70 9.15 5.94
CA ALA A 116 -15.94 9.87 6.96
C ALA A 116 -15.92 9.12 8.29
N THR A 117 -17.07 8.59 8.70
CA THR A 117 -17.22 7.84 9.95
C THR A 117 -16.48 6.51 9.88
N ALA A 118 -16.64 5.75 8.79
CA ALA A 118 -15.96 4.47 8.60
C ALA A 118 -14.43 4.63 8.62
N ARG A 119 -13.89 5.67 7.96
CA ARG A 119 -12.45 5.95 7.96
C ARG A 119 -11.92 6.34 9.33
N TRP A 120 -12.65 7.20 10.05
CA TRP A 120 -12.28 7.56 11.41
C TRP A 120 -12.31 6.33 12.33
N LEU A 121 -13.36 5.52 12.23
CA LEU A 121 -13.47 4.27 12.96
C LEU A 121 -12.31 3.30 12.63
N ASP A 122 -11.83 3.23 11.37
CA ASP A 122 -10.68 2.38 10.98
C ASP A 122 -9.37 2.91 11.57
N SER A 123 -9.27 4.23 11.71
CA SER A 123 -8.13 4.89 12.34
C SER A 123 -8.06 4.66 13.85
N VAL A 124 -9.18 4.33 14.51
CA VAL A 124 -9.23 4.11 15.97
C VAL A 124 -9.33 2.64 16.34
N MET A 125 -10.17 1.88 15.62
CA MET A 125 -10.40 0.46 15.87
C MET A 125 -9.56 -0.42 14.94
N THR A 126 -9.07 -1.56 15.44
CA THR A 126 -8.42 -2.56 14.60
C THR A 126 -9.46 -3.52 14.05
N GLY A 127 -9.73 -3.41 12.74
CA GLY A 127 -10.54 -4.37 12.02
C GLY A 127 -12.04 -4.08 12.06
N LEU A 128 -12.45 -3.05 11.34
CA LEU A 128 -13.84 -2.82 11.02
C LEU A 128 -14.43 -3.93 10.14
N PRO A 129 -15.74 -4.21 10.27
CA PRO A 129 -16.48 -4.95 9.25
C PRO A 129 -16.34 -4.31 7.88
N THR A 130 -16.05 -5.12 6.86
CA THR A 130 -15.81 -4.68 5.48
C THR A 130 -16.98 -3.92 4.86
N TRP A 131 -18.23 -4.27 5.21
CA TRP A 131 -19.43 -3.59 4.70
C TRP A 131 -19.48 -2.10 5.07
N LEU A 132 -18.86 -1.68 6.18
CA LEU A 132 -18.76 -0.26 6.53
C LEU A 132 -17.84 0.53 5.59
N LEU A 133 -16.91 -0.15 4.90
CA LEU A 133 -15.98 0.44 3.95
C LEU A 133 -16.53 0.48 2.53
N LEU A 134 -17.64 -0.22 2.26
CA LEU A 134 -18.19 -0.41 0.91
C LEU A 134 -18.44 0.91 0.16
N PRO A 135 -19.06 1.95 0.75
CA PRO A 135 -19.27 3.20 0.02
C PRO A 135 -17.96 3.90 -0.35
N GLY A 136 -16.97 3.87 0.54
CA GLY A 136 -15.65 4.48 0.31
C GLY A 136 -14.88 3.76 -0.79
N ALA A 137 -14.87 2.43 -0.73
CA ALA A 137 -14.30 1.59 -1.77
C ALA A 137 -15.00 1.79 -3.13
N ALA A 138 -16.33 1.91 -3.16
CA ALA A 138 -17.10 2.17 -4.38
C ALA A 138 -16.75 3.51 -5.03
N VAL A 139 -16.59 4.57 -4.23
CA VAL A 139 -16.12 5.88 -4.71
C VAL A 139 -14.72 5.76 -5.29
N SER A 140 -13.81 5.07 -4.61
CA SER A 140 -12.43 4.89 -5.09
C SER A 140 -12.36 4.10 -6.39
N VAL A 141 -13.15 3.02 -6.55
CA VAL A 141 -13.22 2.25 -7.80
C VAL A 141 -13.83 3.08 -8.95
N PHE A 142 -14.85 3.88 -8.67
CA PHE A 142 -15.38 4.81 -9.65
C PHE A 142 -14.35 5.87 -10.05
N ALA A 143 -13.66 6.46 -9.07
CA ALA A 143 -12.61 7.45 -9.29
C ALA A 143 -11.41 6.86 -10.05
N GLU A 144 -11.06 5.59 -9.84
CA GLU A 144 -10.06 4.88 -10.63
C GLU A 144 -10.43 4.85 -12.11
N SER A 145 -11.69 4.59 -12.43
CA SER A 145 -12.16 4.53 -13.82
C SER A 145 -12.03 5.88 -14.53
N ALA A 146 -12.10 6.99 -13.79
CA ALA A 146 -11.96 8.34 -14.31
C ALA A 146 -10.51 8.88 -14.27
N LEU A 147 -9.72 8.52 -13.25
CA LEU A 147 -8.44 9.17 -12.90
C LEU A 147 -7.24 8.21 -12.79
N GLY A 148 -7.45 6.90 -12.97
CA GLY A 148 -6.45 5.86 -12.71
C GLY A 148 -6.11 5.71 -11.22
N ASN A 149 -4.93 5.17 -10.91
CA ASN A 149 -4.51 4.84 -9.54
C ASN A 149 -4.55 6.04 -8.57
N VAL A 150 -4.34 7.27 -9.07
CA VAL A 150 -4.46 8.48 -8.24
C VAL A 150 -5.90 8.65 -7.74
N GLY A 151 -6.89 8.43 -8.61
CA GLY A 151 -8.30 8.45 -8.20
C GLY A 151 -8.65 7.33 -7.25
N PHE A 152 -8.05 6.15 -7.40
CA PHE A 152 -8.29 5.06 -6.47
C PHE A 152 -7.86 5.42 -5.03
N LEU A 153 -6.65 5.95 -4.86
CA LEU A 153 -6.10 6.28 -3.54
C LEU A 153 -6.74 7.53 -2.91
N TRP A 154 -7.14 8.51 -3.73
CA TRP A 154 -7.61 9.82 -3.25
C TRP A 154 -9.10 10.09 -3.47
N GLY A 155 -9.81 9.23 -4.20
CA GLY A 155 -11.20 9.45 -4.60
C GLY A 155 -12.14 9.67 -3.42
N ALA A 156 -11.97 8.88 -2.35
CA ALA A 156 -12.72 9.03 -1.11
C ALA A 156 -12.07 10.01 -0.10
N ALA A 157 -10.86 10.50 -0.37
CA ALA A 157 -10.11 11.29 0.61
C ALA A 157 -10.68 12.69 0.84
N VAL A 158 -11.42 13.23 -0.12
CA VAL A 158 -11.93 14.62 -0.03
C VAL A 158 -13.30 14.75 -0.70
N LEU A 159 -14.26 13.91 -0.31
CA LEU A 159 -15.66 14.20 -0.62
C LEU A 159 -16.16 15.31 0.30
N MET A 160 -16.54 16.45 -0.27
CA MET A 160 -17.09 17.58 0.49
C MET A 160 -18.60 17.41 0.66
N PRO A 161 -19.16 17.47 1.88
CA PRO A 161 -20.61 17.51 2.05
C PRO A 161 -21.18 18.84 1.54
N ALA A 162 -22.49 18.92 1.30
CA ALA A 162 -23.11 20.09 0.68
C ALA A 162 -24.38 20.56 1.42
N LEU A 163 -24.38 21.81 1.90
CA LEU A 163 -25.57 22.36 2.57
C LEU A 163 -26.75 22.51 1.61
N VAL A 164 -27.94 22.12 2.07
CA VAL A 164 -29.20 22.30 1.36
C VAL A 164 -29.64 23.77 1.44
N PRO A 165 -29.82 24.46 0.31
CA PRO A 165 -30.15 25.88 0.31
C PRO A 165 -31.65 26.11 0.60
N LEU A 166 -31.95 26.56 1.82
CA LEU A 166 -33.33 26.81 2.30
C LEU A 166 -33.97 28.11 1.78
N THR A 167 -33.22 28.95 1.08
CA THR A 167 -33.74 30.21 0.52
C THR A 167 -34.53 29.98 -0.76
N PRO A 168 -35.50 30.84 -1.13
CA PRO A 168 -36.03 30.84 -2.49
C PRO A 168 -34.96 31.32 -3.49
N ALA A 169 -34.84 30.62 -4.64
CA ALA A 169 -33.84 30.93 -5.66
C ALA A 169 -34.28 32.11 -6.55
N ARG A 170 -34.19 33.34 -6.00
CA ARG A 170 -34.67 34.56 -6.67
C ARG A 170 -33.87 34.92 -7.92
N ARG A 171 -32.57 34.60 -7.98
CA ARG A 171 -31.69 34.91 -9.12
C ARG A 171 -31.47 33.68 -10.01
N ARG A 172 -31.38 33.87 -11.34
CA ARG A 172 -31.10 32.78 -12.30
C ARG A 172 -29.83 32.00 -11.93
N LEU A 173 -28.76 32.72 -11.56
CA LEU A 173 -27.49 32.11 -11.13
C LEU A 173 -27.67 31.14 -9.93
N THR A 174 -28.48 31.51 -8.94
CA THR A 174 -28.75 30.63 -7.79
C THR A 174 -29.60 29.41 -8.14
N ARG A 175 -30.49 29.50 -9.14
CA ARG A 175 -31.23 28.34 -9.65
C ARG A 175 -30.30 27.37 -10.38
N ILE A 176 -29.44 27.90 -11.26
CA ILE A 176 -28.46 27.10 -12.01
C ILE A 176 -27.49 26.41 -11.04
N GLY A 177 -26.94 27.14 -10.06
CA GLY A 177 -26.03 26.56 -9.07
C GLY A 177 -26.64 25.39 -8.28
N ARG A 178 -27.92 25.49 -7.90
CA ARG A 178 -28.65 24.38 -7.24
C ARG A 178 -28.83 23.18 -8.15
N GLY A 179 -29.22 23.42 -9.40
CA GLY A 179 -29.41 22.37 -10.40
C GLY A 179 -28.10 21.63 -10.67
N LEU A 180 -27.00 22.38 -10.87
CA LEU A 180 -25.67 21.80 -11.07
C LEU A 180 -25.19 20.99 -9.86
N LEU A 181 -25.42 21.49 -8.64
CA LEU A 181 -25.02 20.79 -7.43
C LEU A 181 -25.84 19.51 -7.22
N ALA A 182 -27.16 19.56 -7.40
CA ALA A 182 -28.01 18.37 -7.34
C ALA A 182 -27.66 17.35 -8.44
N ALA A 183 -27.36 17.81 -9.66
CA ALA A 183 -26.90 16.96 -10.76
C ALA A 183 -25.54 16.32 -10.45
N GLY A 184 -24.60 17.08 -9.87
CA GLY A 184 -23.29 16.59 -9.43
C GLY A 184 -23.40 15.53 -8.34
N CYS A 185 -24.22 15.76 -7.30
CA CYS A 185 -24.52 14.78 -6.25
C CYS A 185 -25.15 13.52 -6.84
N THR A 186 -26.11 13.66 -7.76
CA THR A 186 -26.74 12.54 -8.46
C THR A 186 -25.72 11.74 -9.27
N ALA A 187 -24.84 12.41 -10.02
CA ALA A 187 -23.80 11.75 -10.82
C ALA A 187 -22.82 10.98 -9.94
N LEU A 188 -22.42 11.52 -8.79
CA LEU A 188 -21.56 10.83 -7.84
C LEU A 188 -22.27 9.63 -7.20
N LEU A 189 -23.54 9.76 -6.83
CA LEU A 189 -24.34 8.64 -6.31
C LEU A 189 -24.48 7.51 -7.34
N ILE A 190 -24.73 7.85 -8.61
CA ILE A 190 -24.70 6.86 -9.71
C ILE A 190 -23.32 6.21 -9.78
N GLY A 191 -22.24 7.00 -9.73
CA GLY A 191 -20.87 6.48 -9.68
C GLY A 191 -20.64 5.48 -8.56
N VAL A 192 -21.13 5.76 -7.35
CA VAL A 192 -21.08 4.83 -6.20
C VAL A 192 -21.85 3.53 -6.51
N THR A 193 -23.06 3.62 -7.06
CA THR A 193 -23.85 2.42 -7.39
C THR A 193 -23.18 1.58 -8.48
N VAL A 194 -22.54 2.20 -9.47
CA VAL A 194 -21.78 1.53 -10.53
C VAL A 194 -20.49 0.90 -9.99
N GLY A 195 -19.82 1.57 -9.04
CA GLY A 195 -18.61 1.07 -8.40
C GLY A 195 -18.85 -0.03 -7.36
N ALA A 196 -20.06 -0.11 -6.80
CA ALA A 196 -20.39 -0.98 -5.67
C ALA A 196 -20.12 -2.49 -5.91
N PRO A 197 -20.46 -3.10 -7.07
CA PRO A 197 -20.18 -4.52 -7.29
C PRO A 197 -18.68 -4.85 -7.25
N ARG A 198 -17.86 -4.01 -7.89
CA ARG A 198 -16.40 -4.18 -7.90
C ARG A 198 -15.78 -3.90 -6.53
N ALA A 199 -16.31 -2.91 -5.80
CA ALA A 199 -15.91 -2.63 -4.42
C ALA A 199 -16.28 -3.77 -3.46
N HIS A 200 -17.42 -4.43 -3.69
CA HIS A 200 -17.79 -5.62 -2.93
C HIS A 200 -16.78 -6.75 -3.16
N ASP A 201 -16.46 -7.07 -4.43
CA ASP A 201 -15.46 -8.11 -4.76
C ASP A 201 -14.06 -7.79 -4.18
N LEU A 202 -13.68 -6.52 -4.19
CA LEU A 202 -12.44 -6.00 -3.59
C LEU A 202 -12.37 -6.29 -2.09
N LEU A 203 -13.50 -6.18 -1.38
CA LEU A 203 -13.59 -6.34 0.07
C LEU A 203 -13.75 -7.80 0.53
N ARG A 204 -14.25 -8.70 -0.32
CA ARG A 204 -14.44 -10.14 0.00
C ARG A 204 -13.15 -10.94 0.18
N VAL A 205 -12.00 -10.37 -0.16
CA VAL A 205 -10.70 -11.04 -0.04
C VAL A 205 -10.42 -11.49 1.40
N ASP A 206 -10.95 -10.76 2.39
CA ASP A 206 -10.84 -11.07 3.83
C ASP A 206 -11.66 -12.31 4.22
N GLU A 207 -12.91 -12.43 3.76
CA GLU A 207 -13.87 -13.48 4.16
C GLU A 207 -13.40 -14.90 3.83
N THR A 208 -12.53 -15.03 2.82
CA THR A 208 -12.06 -16.31 2.31
C THR A 208 -10.65 -16.66 2.80
N ALA A 209 -10.04 -15.83 3.66
CA ALA A 209 -8.69 -16.02 4.13
C ALA A 209 -8.62 -17.15 5.19
N GLU A 210 -8.27 -18.36 4.76
CA GLU A 210 -8.05 -19.49 5.66
C GLU A 210 -6.99 -19.18 6.73
N THR A 211 -7.23 -19.69 7.94
CA THR A 211 -6.24 -19.80 9.02
C THR A 211 -5.28 -20.93 8.69
N THR A 212 -4.25 -20.67 7.90
CA THR A 212 -3.23 -21.69 7.57
C THR A 212 -1.84 -21.20 7.90
N VAL A 213 -1.08 -22.10 8.52
CA VAL A 213 0.30 -21.94 8.97
C VAL A 213 1.21 -21.74 7.74
N ILE A 214 2.18 -20.83 7.87
CA ILE A 214 3.24 -20.65 6.89
C ILE A 214 4.15 -21.87 6.98
N GLU A 215 4.12 -22.71 5.95
CA GLU A 215 5.02 -23.86 5.88
C GLU A 215 6.45 -23.37 5.62
N PRO A 216 7.45 -23.82 6.39
CA PRO A 216 8.83 -23.53 6.09
C PRO A 216 9.20 -24.11 4.72
N GLY A 217 9.67 -23.25 3.82
CA GLY A 217 9.86 -23.59 2.41
C GLY A 217 10.80 -24.78 2.19
N ALA A 218 10.41 -25.67 1.27
CA ALA A 218 11.07 -26.95 1.03
C ALA A 218 12.51 -26.87 0.48
N ARG A 219 13.00 -25.70 0.01
CA ARG A 219 14.40 -25.50 -0.42
C ARG A 219 14.84 -24.04 -0.29
N GLY A 220 15.44 -23.69 0.85
CA GLY A 220 16.09 -22.40 1.10
C GLY A 220 15.22 -21.40 1.87
N ALA A 221 15.87 -20.54 2.65
CA ALA A 221 15.19 -19.51 3.43
C ALA A 221 14.61 -18.43 2.49
N LEU A 222 13.29 -18.40 2.34
CA LEU A 222 12.57 -17.32 1.67
C LEU A 222 12.91 -15.98 2.36
N ALA A 223 13.40 -14.98 1.64
CA ALA A 223 13.72 -13.70 2.24
C ALA A 223 12.43 -12.86 2.46
N ILE A 224 12.09 -12.51 3.70
CA ILE A 224 10.90 -11.71 4.03
C ILE A 224 11.34 -10.32 4.47
N GLY A 225 10.76 -9.31 3.84
CA GLY A 225 11.19 -7.92 3.99
C GLY A 225 10.08 -6.89 4.03
N ILE A 226 10.52 -5.64 4.20
CA ILE A 226 9.69 -4.43 4.15
C ILE A 226 10.36 -3.37 3.27
N SER A 227 9.57 -2.46 2.72
CA SER A 227 10.06 -1.31 1.97
C SER A 227 10.35 -0.15 2.93
N LEU A 228 11.54 0.44 2.84
CA LEU A 228 11.98 1.53 3.71
C LEU A 228 11.88 2.88 2.99
N PHE A 229 11.58 3.93 3.75
CA PHE A 229 11.65 5.34 3.37
C PHE A 229 10.66 5.80 2.28
N GLY A 230 9.96 4.87 1.64
CA GLY A 230 9.13 5.14 0.46
C GLY A 230 9.96 5.51 -0.77
N PRO A 231 9.32 5.93 -1.87
CA PRO A 231 10.03 6.38 -3.08
C PRO A 231 10.87 7.63 -2.81
N LEU A 232 12.17 7.53 -3.03
CA LEU A 232 13.13 8.60 -2.74
C LEU A 232 13.47 9.44 -3.96
N SER A 233 13.23 10.74 -3.87
CA SER A 233 13.71 11.77 -4.80
C SER A 233 14.95 12.53 -4.27
N GLY A 234 15.37 12.24 -3.04
CA GLY A 234 16.50 12.85 -2.34
C GLY A 234 16.93 12.01 -1.13
N PRO A 235 17.83 12.53 -0.26
CA PRO A 235 18.25 11.83 0.96
C PRO A 235 17.06 11.43 1.84
N PRO A 236 17.08 10.25 2.49
CA PRO A 236 15.99 9.83 3.35
C PRO A 236 15.85 10.79 4.54
N ALA A 237 14.61 11.14 4.90
CA ALA A 237 14.35 11.99 6.05
C ALA A 237 14.81 11.30 7.34
N GLY A 238 15.48 12.02 8.25
CA GLY A 238 16.03 11.43 9.47
C GLY A 238 14.98 10.78 10.39
N THR A 239 13.73 11.24 10.35
CA THR A 239 12.60 10.59 11.04
C THR A 239 12.26 9.23 10.44
N ALA A 240 12.18 9.13 9.11
CA ALA A 240 11.94 7.88 8.40
C ALA A 240 13.09 6.88 8.66
N VAL A 241 14.33 7.36 8.64
CA VAL A 241 15.52 6.55 8.99
C VAL A 241 15.36 5.88 10.35
N ARG A 242 15.08 6.67 11.40
CA ARG A 242 14.94 6.11 12.75
C ARG A 242 13.76 5.15 12.88
N GLN A 243 12.60 5.50 12.31
CA GLN A 243 11.37 4.74 12.49
C GLN A 243 11.36 3.43 11.70
N ASP A 244 11.76 3.48 10.44
CA ASP A 244 11.71 2.33 9.54
C ASP A 244 12.82 1.34 9.85
N LEU A 245 14.03 1.81 10.21
CA LEU A 245 15.11 0.92 10.66
C LEU A 245 14.77 0.26 12.00
N ALA A 246 14.26 1.01 12.98
CA ALA A 246 13.84 0.42 14.24
C ALA A 246 12.78 -0.67 14.04
N LEU A 247 11.84 -0.47 13.09
CA LEU A 247 10.88 -1.50 12.73
C LEU A 247 11.56 -2.72 12.10
N ALA A 248 12.41 -2.52 11.09
CA ALA A 248 13.13 -3.59 10.44
C ALA A 248 14.00 -4.41 11.41
N ASP A 249 14.63 -3.75 12.40
CA ASP A 249 15.40 -4.42 13.46
C ASP A 249 14.51 -5.20 14.41
N SER A 250 13.42 -4.59 14.89
CA SER A 250 12.48 -5.24 15.81
C SER A 250 11.81 -6.48 15.19
N LEU A 251 11.51 -6.42 13.90
CA LEU A 251 10.96 -7.56 13.17
C LEU A 251 12.03 -8.59 12.83
N GLY A 252 13.31 -8.20 12.75
CA GLY A 252 14.41 -9.01 12.24
C GLY A 252 14.18 -9.46 10.80
N VAL A 253 13.82 -8.53 9.92
CA VAL A 253 13.58 -8.79 8.49
C VAL A 253 14.86 -9.28 7.80
N THR A 254 14.72 -10.16 6.80
CA THR A 254 15.86 -10.70 6.04
C THR A 254 16.00 -10.06 4.66
N ALA A 255 15.05 -9.22 4.26
CA ALA A 255 15.13 -8.40 3.05
C ALA A 255 14.67 -6.96 3.30
N VAL A 256 15.20 -6.04 2.50
CA VAL A 256 14.84 -4.62 2.52
C VAL A 256 14.70 -4.13 1.09
N LEU A 257 13.60 -3.45 0.78
CA LEU A 257 13.43 -2.73 -0.47
C LEU A 257 13.66 -1.22 -0.26
N VAL A 258 14.43 -0.62 -1.17
CA VAL A 258 14.50 0.83 -1.32
C VAL A 258 14.12 1.21 -2.75
N THR A 259 13.18 2.14 -2.90
CA THR A 259 12.73 2.64 -4.19
C THR A 259 13.37 4.01 -4.45
N LEU A 260 14.10 4.13 -5.54
CA LEU A 260 14.79 5.36 -5.95
C LEU A 260 14.14 5.92 -7.22
N GLN A 261 13.70 7.17 -7.16
CA GLN A 261 13.33 7.92 -8.34
C GLN A 261 14.58 8.49 -9.01
N SER A 262 14.47 8.86 -10.29
CA SER A 262 15.62 9.37 -11.05
C SER A 262 16.34 10.54 -10.34
N ALA A 263 15.61 11.45 -9.69
CA ALA A 263 16.17 12.55 -8.90
C ALA A 263 16.93 12.09 -7.63
N GLY A 264 16.53 10.95 -7.04
CA GLY A 264 17.13 10.37 -5.85
C GLY A 264 18.47 9.64 -6.08
N THR A 265 19.00 9.65 -7.31
CA THR A 265 20.26 8.95 -7.66
C THR A 265 21.50 9.87 -7.65
N GLY A 266 21.37 11.06 -7.06
CA GLY A 266 22.49 11.95 -6.80
C GLY A 266 23.49 11.35 -5.80
N ALA A 267 24.77 11.72 -5.92
CA ALA A 267 25.86 11.18 -5.10
C ALA A 267 25.58 11.31 -3.59
N GLY A 268 25.15 12.50 -3.13
CA GLY A 268 24.83 12.73 -1.72
C GLY A 268 23.70 11.84 -1.17
N THR A 269 22.66 11.59 -1.97
CA THR A 269 21.57 10.68 -1.60
C THR A 269 22.08 9.25 -1.47
N LEU A 270 22.84 8.78 -2.45
CA LEU A 270 23.42 7.43 -2.44
C LEU A 270 24.44 7.24 -1.31
N ASP A 271 25.22 8.26 -0.99
CA ASP A 271 26.15 8.27 0.15
C ASP A 271 25.42 8.21 1.49
N SER A 272 24.33 8.96 1.62
CA SER A 272 23.49 8.94 2.82
C SER A 272 22.85 7.56 2.98
N LEU A 273 22.30 6.98 1.91
CA LEU A 273 21.70 5.65 1.92
C LEU A 273 22.72 4.56 2.22
N ALA A 274 23.89 4.61 1.59
CA ALA A 274 24.96 3.64 1.83
C ALA A 274 25.35 3.62 3.32
N ARG A 275 25.55 4.80 3.93
CA ARG A 275 25.84 4.93 5.37
C ARG A 275 24.69 4.45 6.26
N THR A 276 23.46 4.77 5.88
CA THR A 276 22.26 4.39 6.64
C THR A 276 22.05 2.87 6.64
N LEU A 277 22.41 2.18 5.56
CA LEU A 277 22.22 0.74 5.39
C LEU A 277 23.49 -0.09 5.68
N GLU A 278 24.60 0.55 6.04
CA GLU A 278 25.92 -0.09 6.16
C GLU A 278 25.91 -1.26 7.15
N LEU A 279 25.29 -1.07 8.31
CA LEU A 279 25.17 -2.09 9.37
C LEU A 279 24.38 -3.34 8.98
N ARG A 280 23.66 -3.31 7.85
CA ARG A 280 22.80 -4.41 7.40
C ARG A 280 23.31 -5.14 6.17
N ARG A 281 24.39 -4.65 5.54
CA ARG A 281 24.87 -5.18 4.25
C ARG A 281 25.13 -6.68 4.28
N ASP A 282 25.54 -7.21 5.44
CA ASP A 282 25.90 -8.62 5.60
C ASP A 282 24.75 -9.47 6.15
N SER A 283 23.69 -8.85 6.66
CA SER A 283 22.59 -9.55 7.35
C SER A 283 21.26 -9.54 6.60
N VAL A 284 21.08 -8.67 5.59
CA VAL A 284 19.83 -8.57 4.82
C VAL A 284 20.06 -8.50 3.32
N VAL A 285 19.13 -9.09 2.56
CA VAL A 285 19.08 -8.95 1.12
C VAL A 285 18.57 -7.54 0.76
N LEU A 286 19.47 -6.71 0.27
CA LEU A 286 19.14 -5.38 -0.26
C LEU A 286 18.58 -5.48 -1.69
N VAL A 287 17.30 -5.12 -1.83
CA VAL A 287 16.61 -4.95 -3.11
C VAL A 287 16.50 -3.45 -3.41
N VAL A 288 16.87 -3.04 -4.61
CA VAL A 288 16.74 -1.64 -5.06
C VAL A 288 15.85 -1.58 -6.29
N ALA A 289 14.73 -0.85 -6.18
CA ALA A 289 13.88 -0.53 -7.32
C ALA A 289 14.24 0.85 -7.88
N LEU A 290 14.46 0.95 -9.19
CA LEU A 290 14.77 2.20 -9.89
C LEU A 290 13.57 2.65 -10.70
N GLU A 291 12.95 3.76 -10.33
CA GLU A 291 11.86 4.36 -11.09
C GLU A 291 12.39 5.36 -12.13
N PHE A 292 12.28 4.94 -13.39
CA PHE A 292 12.61 5.73 -14.56
C PHE A 292 11.38 6.44 -15.12
N ARG A 293 11.54 7.71 -15.51
CA ARG A 293 10.49 8.42 -16.24
C ARG A 293 10.30 7.82 -17.63
N ALA A 294 9.06 7.52 -18.03
CA ALA A 294 8.76 7.08 -19.39
C ALA A 294 9.15 8.16 -20.44
N ALA A 295 9.68 7.72 -21.58
CA ALA A 295 10.08 8.59 -22.69
C ALA A 295 9.35 8.18 -23.97
N ARG A 296 9.08 9.14 -24.87
CA ARG A 296 8.54 8.86 -26.20
C ARG A 296 9.63 8.26 -27.09
N GLU A 297 9.27 7.43 -28.06
CA GLU A 297 10.21 6.63 -28.86
C GLU A 297 11.34 7.36 -29.62
N PRO A 298 11.31 8.68 -29.97
CA PRO A 298 12.52 9.33 -30.50
C PRO A 298 13.56 9.72 -29.41
N GLN A 299 13.18 9.76 -28.13
CA GLN A 299 14.06 10.12 -27.01
C GLN A 299 14.62 8.90 -26.27
N ALA A 300 14.16 7.70 -26.60
CA ALA A 300 14.44 6.50 -25.82
C ALA A 300 15.93 6.11 -25.81
N LEU A 301 16.65 6.26 -26.91
CA LEU A 301 18.07 5.86 -27.03
C LEU A 301 19.01 6.73 -26.17
N GLU A 302 18.87 8.06 -26.21
CA GLU A 302 19.67 8.96 -25.37
C GLU A 302 19.33 8.82 -23.88
N LEU A 303 18.05 8.59 -23.56
CA LEU A 303 17.65 8.32 -22.18
C LEU A 303 18.18 6.96 -21.69
N ASP A 304 18.29 5.95 -22.56
CA ASP A 304 18.77 4.62 -22.15
C ASP A 304 20.23 4.64 -21.72
N SER A 305 21.10 5.43 -22.37
CA SER A 305 22.49 5.59 -21.95
C SER A 305 22.60 6.32 -20.59
N ALA A 306 21.80 7.38 -20.40
CA ALA A 306 21.71 8.08 -19.12
C ALA A 306 21.18 7.17 -17.99
N ARG A 307 20.17 6.34 -18.29
CA ARG A 307 19.62 5.34 -17.36
C ARG A 307 20.64 4.25 -17.02
N ALA A 308 21.41 3.77 -17.99
CA ALA A 308 22.48 2.80 -17.75
C ALA A 308 23.60 3.38 -16.87
N ALA A 309 24.01 4.63 -17.10
CA ALA A 309 24.98 5.31 -16.24
C ALA A 309 24.44 5.51 -14.80
N MET A 310 23.14 5.78 -14.67
CA MET A 310 22.47 5.87 -13.37
C MET A 310 22.47 4.51 -12.64
N VAL A 311 22.16 3.42 -13.34
CA VAL A 311 22.26 2.04 -12.81
C VAL A 311 23.66 1.74 -12.31
N GLU A 312 24.68 2.01 -13.13
CA GLU A 312 26.08 1.75 -12.77
C GLU A 312 26.48 2.51 -11.49
N ARG A 313 26.08 3.78 -11.37
CA ARG A 313 26.33 4.59 -10.17
C ARG A 313 25.66 4.01 -8.92
N VAL A 314 24.38 3.65 -9.04
CA VAL A 314 23.59 3.06 -7.94
C VAL A 314 24.22 1.74 -7.50
N VAL A 315 24.53 0.86 -8.45
CA VAL A 315 25.11 -0.46 -8.15
C VAL A 315 26.48 -0.33 -7.52
N ARG A 316 27.37 0.52 -8.04
CA ARG A 316 28.69 0.75 -7.43
C ARG A 316 28.61 1.22 -5.99
N ARG A 317 27.64 2.11 -5.70
CA ARG A 317 27.57 2.73 -4.38
C ARG A 317 26.82 1.90 -3.35
N LEU A 318 25.67 1.36 -3.72
CA LEU A 318 24.79 0.62 -2.81
C LEU A 318 25.11 -0.88 -2.78
N ARG A 319 25.64 -1.44 -3.88
CA ARG A 319 25.87 -2.88 -4.08
C ARG A 319 24.64 -3.73 -3.73
N PRO A 320 23.50 -3.49 -4.40
CA PRO A 320 22.29 -4.26 -4.11
C PRO A 320 22.45 -5.71 -4.53
N HIS A 321 21.78 -6.61 -3.82
CA HIS A 321 21.70 -8.01 -4.19
C HIS A 321 20.77 -8.19 -5.40
N VAL A 322 19.67 -7.45 -5.41
CA VAL A 322 18.69 -7.46 -6.50
C VAL A 322 18.40 -6.03 -6.95
N LEU A 323 18.45 -5.80 -8.25
CA LEU A 323 18.09 -4.54 -8.89
C LEU A 323 16.83 -4.73 -9.76
N VAL A 324 15.82 -3.90 -9.52
CA VAL A 324 14.55 -3.91 -10.25
C VAL A 324 14.39 -2.61 -11.03
N PRO A 325 14.68 -2.58 -12.34
CA PRO A 325 14.42 -1.41 -13.17
C PRO A 325 12.92 -1.25 -13.45
N TRP A 326 12.30 -0.16 -13.03
CA TRP A 326 10.87 0.12 -13.22
C TRP A 326 10.67 1.35 -14.11
N LEU A 327 9.85 1.26 -15.16
CA LEU A 327 9.38 2.46 -15.83
C LEU A 327 8.10 2.95 -15.15
N ALA A 328 8.16 4.17 -14.59
CA ALA A 328 7.02 4.83 -13.99
C ALA A 328 5.93 5.07 -15.06
N HIS A 329 4.71 4.58 -14.81
CA HIS A 329 3.49 4.83 -15.57
C HIS A 329 3.48 4.44 -17.07
N SER A 330 4.48 3.73 -17.60
CA SER A 330 4.32 3.09 -18.90
C SER A 330 3.60 1.77 -18.71
N SER A 331 2.38 1.66 -19.23
CA SER A 331 1.92 0.37 -19.73
C SER A 331 2.94 -0.10 -20.78
N PRO A 332 3.33 -1.38 -20.83
CA PRO A 332 4.17 -1.93 -21.91
C PRO A 332 3.59 -1.68 -23.31
N THR A 333 2.38 -1.13 -23.42
CA THR A 333 1.76 -0.70 -24.68
C THR A 333 2.44 0.48 -25.40
N MET A 334 3.44 1.16 -24.82
CA MET A 334 4.14 2.27 -25.50
C MET A 334 5.55 1.94 -26.02
N GLN A 335 6.07 0.74 -25.76
CA GLN A 335 7.36 0.29 -26.29
C GLN A 335 7.21 -1.15 -26.80
N SER A 336 7.82 -1.47 -27.93
CA SER A 336 7.82 -2.86 -28.40
C SER A 336 8.49 -3.79 -27.36
N LEU A 337 8.04 -5.05 -27.26
CA LEU A 337 8.66 -6.06 -26.39
C LEU A 337 10.19 -6.12 -26.61
N ARG A 338 10.63 -6.02 -27.86
CA ARG A 338 12.05 -6.01 -28.24
C ARG A 338 12.79 -4.80 -27.66
N SER A 339 12.21 -3.60 -27.75
CA SER A 339 12.79 -2.40 -27.14
C SER A 339 12.99 -2.57 -25.63
N TRP A 340 12.03 -3.21 -24.96
CA TRP A 340 12.09 -3.48 -23.53
C TRP A 340 13.15 -4.51 -23.16
N GLN A 341 13.24 -5.62 -23.90
CA GLN A 341 14.28 -6.63 -23.75
C GLN A 341 15.68 -6.00 -23.91
N SER A 342 15.90 -5.22 -24.98
CA SER A 342 17.18 -4.54 -25.21
C SER A 342 17.53 -3.52 -24.12
N PHE A 343 16.53 -2.82 -23.56
CA PHE A 343 16.75 -1.94 -22.42
C PHE A 343 17.20 -2.72 -21.18
N LEU A 344 16.51 -3.82 -20.84
CA LEU A 344 16.85 -4.64 -19.68
C LEU A 344 18.22 -5.31 -19.81
N GLU A 345 18.63 -5.71 -21.02
CA GLU A 345 19.98 -6.20 -21.29
C GLU A 345 21.06 -5.14 -21.04
N ARG A 346 20.83 -3.90 -21.49
CA ARG A 346 21.73 -2.76 -21.21
C ARG A 346 21.81 -2.45 -19.71
N VAL A 347 20.68 -2.53 -19.00
CA VAL A 347 20.65 -2.38 -17.54
C VAL A 347 21.44 -3.50 -16.85
N ALA A 348 21.26 -4.76 -17.28
CA ALA A 348 21.99 -5.90 -16.75
C ALA A 348 23.51 -5.78 -17.00
N GLU A 349 23.91 -5.29 -18.16
CA GLU A 349 25.30 -4.99 -18.46
C GLU A 349 25.88 -3.87 -17.59
N ALA A 350 25.15 -2.76 -17.45
CA ALA A 350 25.57 -1.65 -16.59
C ALA A 350 25.67 -2.06 -15.12
N ALA A 351 24.72 -2.88 -14.65
CA ALA A 351 24.76 -3.45 -13.30
C ALA A 351 25.99 -4.35 -13.12
N GLY A 352 26.24 -5.27 -14.06
CA GLY A 352 27.42 -6.16 -14.01
C GLY A 352 28.77 -5.45 -14.08
N ARG A 353 28.84 -4.27 -14.73
CA ARG A 353 30.01 -3.37 -14.70
C ARG A 353 30.19 -2.67 -13.35
N GLY A 354 29.11 -2.44 -12.61
CA GLY A 354 29.14 -1.87 -11.26
C GLY A 354 29.48 -2.91 -10.20
N ASP A 355 28.78 -4.03 -10.20
CA ASP A 355 28.98 -5.18 -9.33
C ASP A 355 28.44 -6.45 -10.03
N ARG A 356 29.31 -7.45 -10.23
CA ARG A 356 28.94 -8.72 -10.88
C ARG A 356 27.99 -9.58 -10.05
N ARG A 357 27.85 -9.30 -8.75
CA ARG A 357 26.96 -10.05 -7.84
C ARG A 357 25.51 -9.56 -7.90
N THR A 358 25.26 -8.36 -8.41
CA THR A 358 23.90 -7.81 -8.48
C THR A 358 23.07 -8.57 -9.51
N LEU A 359 21.98 -9.19 -9.06
CA LEU A 359 20.98 -9.80 -9.92
C LEU A 359 20.04 -8.73 -10.47
N VAL A 360 19.87 -8.68 -11.79
CA VAL A 360 18.83 -7.84 -12.39
C VAL A 360 17.57 -8.68 -12.57
N ALA A 361 16.45 -8.18 -12.03
CA ALA A 361 15.16 -8.82 -12.10
C ALA A 361 14.26 -8.09 -13.11
N ALA A 362 13.69 -8.84 -14.06
CA ALA A 362 12.73 -8.31 -15.03
C ALA A 362 11.46 -7.85 -14.29
N PRO A 363 11.07 -6.59 -14.44
CA PRO A 363 9.82 -6.08 -13.88
C PRO A 363 8.60 -6.73 -14.56
N SER A 364 7.69 -7.29 -13.77
CA SER A 364 6.41 -7.80 -14.26
C SER A 364 5.25 -7.26 -13.43
N ARG A 365 4.23 -6.75 -14.13
CA ARG A 365 2.96 -6.31 -13.52
C ARG A 365 1.93 -7.41 -13.47
N ALA A 366 2.23 -8.58 -14.05
CA ALA A 366 1.35 -9.74 -14.16
C ALA A 366 -0.04 -9.41 -14.72
N ARG A 367 -0.11 -8.52 -15.74
CA ARG A 367 -1.37 -7.94 -16.22
C ARG A 367 -1.64 -8.16 -17.72
N THR A 368 -0.60 -8.33 -18.52
CA THR A 368 -0.70 -8.28 -19.99
C THR A 368 -0.02 -9.46 -20.68
N SER A 369 -0.39 -9.71 -21.94
CA SER A 369 0.33 -10.64 -22.81
C SER A 369 1.80 -10.26 -23.00
N ALA A 370 2.13 -8.96 -22.91
CA ALA A 370 3.51 -8.49 -22.91
C ALA A 370 4.27 -8.88 -21.65
N ASP A 371 3.62 -8.88 -20.48
CA ASP A 371 4.23 -9.40 -19.24
C ASP A 371 4.52 -10.90 -19.37
N SER A 372 3.57 -11.67 -19.93
CA SER A 372 3.77 -13.09 -20.22
C SER A 372 4.95 -13.31 -21.17
N ALA A 373 5.02 -12.59 -22.28
CA ALA A 373 6.11 -12.71 -23.24
C ALA A 373 7.49 -12.28 -22.67
N LEU A 374 7.51 -11.30 -21.76
CA LEU A 374 8.72 -10.91 -21.04
C LEU A 374 9.18 -12.01 -20.09
N VAL A 375 8.25 -12.61 -19.35
CA VAL A 375 8.50 -13.71 -18.44
C VAL A 375 8.98 -14.94 -19.23
N ASP A 376 8.35 -15.27 -20.35
CA ASP A 376 8.80 -16.31 -21.30
C ASP A 376 10.24 -16.06 -21.79
N TRP A 377 10.58 -14.81 -22.14
CA TRP A 377 11.93 -14.45 -22.59
C TRP A 377 12.98 -14.64 -21.49
N VAL A 378 12.70 -14.26 -20.25
CA VAL A 378 13.61 -14.49 -19.11
C VAL A 378 13.83 -15.99 -18.90
N LEU A 379 12.78 -16.81 -19.05
CA LEU A 379 12.90 -18.26 -18.92
C LEU A 379 13.81 -18.93 -19.94
N GLN A 380 13.84 -18.41 -21.17
CA GLN A 380 14.65 -19.01 -22.24
C GLN A 380 16.14 -18.99 -21.90
N GLY A 381 16.56 -18.25 -20.86
CA GLY A 381 17.93 -18.29 -20.33
C GLY A 381 18.97 -17.64 -21.25
N THR A 382 18.52 -17.05 -22.36
CA THR A 382 19.37 -16.35 -23.34
C THR A 382 19.77 -14.96 -22.88
N SER A 383 19.10 -14.42 -21.85
CA SER A 383 19.32 -13.07 -21.36
C SER A 383 20.27 -13.01 -20.15
N ARG A 384 20.88 -11.84 -19.92
CA ARG A 384 21.62 -11.55 -18.68
C ARG A 384 20.69 -11.30 -17.47
N VAL A 385 19.38 -11.23 -17.70
CA VAL A 385 18.36 -11.02 -16.67
C VAL A 385 17.95 -12.38 -16.12
N ARG A 386 18.14 -12.61 -14.81
CA ARG A 386 18.06 -13.95 -14.19
C ARG A 386 16.92 -14.11 -13.18
N ALA A 387 16.19 -13.04 -12.93
CA ALA A 387 15.10 -13.04 -11.97
C ALA A 387 13.89 -12.30 -12.54
N ILE A 388 12.73 -12.50 -11.93
CA ILE A 388 11.48 -11.77 -12.20
C ILE A 388 11.08 -11.06 -10.92
N ALA A 389 10.79 -9.76 -11.02
CA ALA A 389 10.28 -8.96 -9.92
C ALA A 389 8.81 -8.63 -10.15
N LEU A 390 7.94 -9.21 -9.32
CA LEU A 390 6.51 -8.94 -9.31
C LEU A 390 6.24 -7.68 -8.49
N ARG A 391 5.74 -6.64 -9.15
CA ARG A 391 5.21 -5.43 -8.51
C ARG A 391 3.90 -5.07 -9.16
N ALA A 392 2.81 -5.32 -8.45
CA ALA A 392 1.47 -5.21 -9.00
C ALA A 392 0.82 -3.87 -8.61
N ASP A 393 1.50 -2.74 -8.85
CA ASP A 393 1.03 -1.39 -8.47
C ASP A 393 -0.42 -1.10 -8.91
N ASP A 394 -0.85 -1.70 -10.03
CA ASP A 394 -2.20 -1.55 -10.58
C ASP A 394 -3.24 -2.54 -10.02
N ALA A 395 -2.82 -3.54 -9.25
CA ALA A 395 -3.71 -4.54 -8.67
C ALA A 395 -4.24 -4.14 -7.28
N VAL A 396 -3.89 -2.95 -6.82
CA VAL A 396 -4.43 -2.34 -5.59
C VAL A 396 -5.97 -2.25 -5.67
N ALA A 397 -6.51 -2.03 -6.87
CA ALA A 397 -7.94 -1.98 -7.13
C ALA A 397 -8.58 -3.36 -7.44
N ASP A 398 -7.79 -4.42 -7.63
CA ASP A 398 -8.28 -5.77 -7.91
C ASP A 398 -7.33 -6.84 -7.31
N PRO A 399 -7.30 -7.01 -5.97
CA PRO A 399 -6.45 -8.00 -5.30
C PRO A 399 -6.80 -9.44 -5.70
N ALA A 400 -8.05 -9.72 -6.05
CA ALA A 400 -8.47 -11.04 -6.53
C ALA A 400 -7.78 -11.41 -7.84
N ARG A 401 -7.61 -10.45 -8.76
CA ARG A 401 -6.80 -10.64 -9.96
C ARG A 401 -5.33 -10.90 -9.64
N TYR A 402 -4.75 -10.14 -8.71
CA TYR A 402 -3.38 -10.40 -8.27
C TYR A 402 -3.19 -11.82 -7.74
N LEU A 403 -4.08 -12.29 -6.86
CA LEU A 403 -4.04 -13.67 -6.36
C LEU A 403 -4.22 -14.72 -7.47
N ARG A 404 -5.11 -14.47 -8.45
CA ARG A 404 -5.24 -15.34 -9.65
C ARG A 404 -3.98 -15.35 -10.49
N ALA A 405 -3.28 -14.22 -10.62
CA ALA A 405 -2.02 -14.12 -11.34
C ALA A 405 -0.90 -14.89 -10.63
N LEU A 406 -0.81 -14.83 -9.30
CA LEU A 406 0.11 -15.66 -8.52
C LEU A 406 -0.17 -17.15 -8.72
N ALA A 407 -1.44 -17.56 -8.68
CA ALA A 407 -1.84 -18.95 -8.93
C ALA A 407 -1.52 -19.38 -10.37
N ALA A 408 -1.72 -18.51 -11.36
CA ALA A 408 -1.35 -18.76 -12.74
C ALA A 408 0.16 -18.91 -12.91
N LEU A 409 0.95 -18.06 -12.26
CA LEU A 409 2.40 -18.14 -12.27
C LEU A 409 2.89 -19.45 -11.64
N ALA A 410 2.29 -19.90 -10.54
CA ALA A 410 2.64 -21.19 -9.93
C ALA A 410 2.33 -22.38 -10.84
N ARG A 411 1.15 -22.39 -11.48
CA ARG A 411 0.83 -23.42 -12.49
C ARG A 411 1.84 -23.41 -13.63
N TRP A 412 2.20 -22.22 -14.10
CA TRP A 412 3.12 -22.10 -15.22
C TRP A 412 4.56 -22.48 -14.86
N ALA A 413 5.04 -22.09 -13.68
CA ALA A 413 6.35 -22.49 -13.16
C ALA A 413 6.49 -24.02 -13.03
N SER A 414 5.38 -24.74 -12.80
CA SER A 414 5.39 -26.21 -12.78
C SER A 414 5.64 -26.85 -14.15
N LEU A 415 5.51 -26.09 -15.24
CA LEU A 415 5.69 -26.57 -16.62
C LEU A 415 7.10 -26.31 -17.17
N VAL A 416 7.96 -25.60 -16.44
CA VAL A 416 9.28 -25.15 -16.93
C VAL A 416 10.37 -25.58 -15.96
N SER A 417 11.51 -26.02 -16.49
CA SER A 417 12.71 -26.31 -15.70
C SER A 417 13.98 -25.88 -16.46
N PRO A 418 14.91 -25.13 -15.84
CA PRO A 418 14.85 -24.57 -14.49
C PRO A 418 13.92 -23.35 -14.38
N VAL A 419 13.30 -23.16 -13.21
CA VAL A 419 12.47 -21.98 -12.92
C VAL A 419 13.38 -20.81 -12.49
N PRO A 420 13.24 -19.61 -13.06
CA PRO A 420 13.99 -18.44 -12.66
C PRO A 420 13.61 -18.00 -11.25
N GLU A 421 14.49 -17.24 -10.62
CA GLU A 421 14.21 -16.70 -9.31
C GLU A 421 13.11 -15.64 -9.38
N VAL A 422 12.13 -15.74 -8.48
CA VAL A 422 11.05 -14.75 -8.40
C VAL A 422 11.11 -13.99 -7.09
N TRP A 423 10.96 -12.67 -7.21
CA TRP A 423 10.89 -11.73 -6.11
C TRP A 423 9.54 -11.03 -6.14
N VAL A 424 8.80 -11.05 -5.03
CA VAL A 424 7.64 -10.17 -4.85
C VAL A 424 8.17 -8.85 -4.30
N ALA A 425 8.35 -7.87 -5.18
CA ALA A 425 8.98 -6.60 -4.83
C ALA A 425 8.10 -5.74 -3.93
N GLU A 426 6.76 -5.79 -4.08
CA GLU A 426 5.83 -5.20 -3.12
C GLU A 426 4.43 -5.79 -3.29
N ILE A 427 3.74 -6.05 -2.18
CA ILE A 427 2.34 -6.52 -2.19
C ILE A 427 1.40 -5.32 -2.42
N PRO A 428 0.48 -5.39 -3.39
CA PRO A 428 -0.37 -4.25 -3.74
C PRO A 428 -1.50 -4.06 -2.72
N THR A 429 -1.30 -3.16 -1.76
CA THR A 429 -2.30 -2.90 -0.71
C THR A 429 -2.67 -1.42 -0.65
N ALA A 430 -3.94 -1.14 -0.34
CA ALA A 430 -4.43 0.21 -0.05
C ALA A 430 -5.42 0.15 1.13
N PRO A 431 -4.92 -0.08 2.35
CA PRO A 431 -5.76 -0.21 3.52
C PRO A 431 -6.56 1.06 3.83
N ALA A 432 -6.16 2.24 3.33
CA ALA A 432 -6.98 3.45 3.41
C ALA A 432 -8.31 3.37 2.61
N VAL A 433 -8.40 2.47 1.63
CA VAL A 433 -9.59 2.22 0.80
C VAL A 433 -10.27 0.92 1.21
N THR A 434 -9.49 -0.16 1.35
CA THR A 434 -10.02 -1.52 1.57
C THR A 434 -10.04 -1.96 3.03
N GLY A 435 -9.43 -1.17 3.93
CA GLY A 435 -9.31 -1.49 5.34
C GLY A 435 -8.12 -2.39 5.66
N ALA A 436 -7.76 -2.40 6.94
CA ALA A 436 -6.58 -3.12 7.42
C ALA A 436 -6.72 -4.65 7.36
N ARG A 437 -7.95 -5.20 7.40
CA ARG A 437 -8.20 -6.64 7.30
C ARG A 437 -7.94 -7.19 5.89
N VAL A 438 -8.38 -6.47 4.85
CA VAL A 438 -8.10 -6.86 3.46
C VAL A 438 -6.59 -6.84 3.20
N GLN A 439 -5.87 -5.85 3.73
CA GLN A 439 -4.40 -5.83 3.70
C GLN A 439 -3.82 -7.07 4.38
N GLN A 440 -4.27 -7.40 5.59
CA GLN A 440 -3.83 -8.58 6.34
C GLN A 440 -4.04 -9.87 5.54
N ALA A 441 -5.25 -10.07 5.00
CA ALA A 441 -5.61 -11.23 4.20
C ALA A 441 -4.73 -11.37 2.95
N LEU A 442 -4.45 -10.26 2.27
CA LEU A 442 -3.60 -10.25 1.09
C LEU A 442 -2.15 -10.60 1.43
N VAL A 443 -1.59 -9.96 2.47
CA VAL A 443 -0.23 -10.23 2.95
C VAL A 443 -0.09 -11.70 3.35
N ARG A 444 -1.03 -12.23 4.14
CA ARG A 444 -1.04 -13.63 4.56
C ARG A 444 -1.05 -14.59 3.37
N ARG A 445 -1.94 -14.37 2.39
CA ARG A 445 -2.07 -15.22 1.21
C ARG A 445 -0.83 -15.20 0.33
N THR A 446 -0.23 -14.04 0.12
CA THR A 446 1.00 -13.94 -0.67
C THR A 446 2.18 -14.58 0.06
N LEU A 447 2.29 -14.41 1.38
CA LEU A 447 3.32 -15.09 2.18
C LEU A 447 3.19 -16.61 2.08
N ARG A 448 1.97 -17.15 2.21
CA ARG A 448 1.71 -18.59 2.03
C ARG A 448 2.06 -19.06 0.63
N TRP A 449 1.65 -18.32 -0.40
CA TRP A 449 2.00 -18.64 -1.77
C TRP A 449 3.52 -18.62 -1.99
N ALA A 450 4.22 -17.62 -1.45
CA ALA A 450 5.67 -17.52 -1.59
C ALA A 450 6.39 -18.67 -0.86
N SER A 451 5.91 -19.06 0.32
CA SER A 451 6.55 -20.12 1.11
C SER A 451 6.36 -21.52 0.52
N THR A 452 5.27 -21.77 -0.20
CA THR A 452 5.03 -23.06 -0.88
C THR A 452 5.77 -23.21 -2.21
N ASN A 453 6.32 -22.14 -2.77
CA ASN A 453 7.00 -22.14 -4.06
C ASN A 453 8.51 -21.93 -3.90
N ALA A 454 9.30 -23.00 -4.00
CA ALA A 454 10.76 -22.98 -3.75
C ALA A 454 11.58 -22.06 -4.68
N TRP A 455 11.01 -21.67 -5.83
CA TRP A 455 11.63 -20.74 -6.79
C TRP A 455 11.38 -19.26 -6.43
N VAL A 456 10.53 -18.99 -5.43
CA VAL A 456 10.35 -17.65 -4.87
C VAL A 456 11.45 -17.40 -3.84
N ARG A 457 12.31 -16.41 -4.12
CA ARG A 457 13.47 -16.09 -3.28
C ARG A 457 13.20 -15.04 -2.23
N GLY A 458 12.24 -14.15 -2.46
CA GLY A 458 11.87 -13.21 -1.44
C GLY A 458 10.60 -12.42 -1.73
N ILE A 459 10.11 -11.80 -0.66
CA ILE A 459 8.87 -11.05 -0.62
C ILE A 459 9.01 -9.84 0.28
N VAL A 460 8.55 -8.71 -0.22
CA VAL A 460 8.46 -7.46 0.54
C VAL A 460 6.98 -7.19 0.80
N ALA A 461 6.59 -7.26 2.06
CA ALA A 461 5.17 -7.26 2.44
C ALA A 461 4.48 -5.89 2.26
N GLY A 462 5.25 -4.81 2.21
CA GLY A 462 4.78 -3.44 2.03
C GLY A 462 5.74 -2.42 2.63
N ALA A 463 5.41 -1.14 2.50
CA ALA A 463 6.12 -0.05 3.15
C ALA A 463 6.09 -0.16 4.69
N ALA A 464 7.15 0.29 5.34
CA ALA A 464 7.29 0.27 6.80
C ALA A 464 6.30 1.23 7.49
N SER A 465 6.13 2.44 6.96
CA SER A 465 5.31 3.50 7.55
C SER A 465 4.62 4.38 6.49
N ASP A 466 3.44 4.92 6.82
CA ASP A 466 2.63 5.79 5.95
C ASP A 466 3.23 7.22 5.80
N ILE A 467 4.55 7.34 5.64
CA ILE A 467 5.22 8.64 5.50
C ILE A 467 4.95 9.24 4.12
N THR A 468 5.00 8.41 3.08
CA THR A 468 4.85 8.85 1.68
C THR A 468 3.49 8.52 1.08
N ALA A 469 2.91 7.39 1.46
CA ALA A 469 1.63 6.91 0.94
C ALA A 469 0.90 6.08 2.01
N PRO A 470 -0.44 6.07 2.03
CA PRO A 470 -1.23 5.36 3.04
C PRO A 470 -1.39 3.86 2.72
N THR A 471 -0.27 3.20 2.41
CA THR A 471 -0.18 1.80 1.94
C THR A 471 0.66 0.90 2.85
N ALA A 472 1.24 1.46 3.91
CA ALA A 472 2.24 0.80 4.73
C ALA A 472 1.64 -0.16 5.77
N LEU A 473 2.52 -0.92 6.42
CA LEU A 473 2.23 -1.83 7.53
C LEU A 473 2.00 -1.08 8.86
N ARG A 474 2.41 0.18 8.94
CA ARG A 474 2.13 1.09 10.06
C ARG A 474 1.53 2.39 9.56
N THR A 475 0.58 2.92 10.30
CA THR A 475 0.05 4.27 10.08
C THR A 475 1.10 5.33 10.39
N ALA A 476 0.84 6.59 10.02
CA ALA A 476 1.78 7.70 10.18
C ALA A 476 2.07 8.06 11.66
N ASP A 477 1.14 7.74 12.58
CA ASP A 477 1.34 7.75 14.05
C ASP A 477 2.08 6.51 14.58
N LEU A 478 2.60 5.66 13.69
CA LEU A 478 3.36 4.47 14.02
C LEU A 478 2.55 3.32 14.65
N ARG A 479 1.22 3.39 14.63
CA ARG A 479 0.36 2.27 15.04
C ARG A 479 0.49 1.12 14.04
N ALA A 480 0.70 -0.08 14.56
CA ALA A 480 0.82 -1.29 13.76
C ALA A 480 -0.55 -1.67 13.16
N ARG A 481 -0.57 -2.01 11.88
CA ARG A 481 -1.74 -2.66 11.24
C ARG A 481 -1.64 -4.18 11.44
N PRO A 482 -2.77 -4.92 11.42
CA PRO A 482 -2.78 -6.37 11.60
C PRO A 482 -1.87 -7.14 10.62
N ALA A 483 -1.68 -6.62 9.40
CA ALA A 483 -0.76 -7.20 8.42
C ALA A 483 0.69 -7.31 8.92
N LEU A 484 1.13 -6.41 9.81
CA LEU A 484 2.46 -6.46 10.41
C LEU A 484 2.64 -7.73 11.27
N GLN A 485 1.57 -8.18 11.92
CA GLN A 485 1.59 -9.40 12.74
C GLN A 485 1.81 -10.64 11.85
N GLU A 486 1.23 -10.68 10.66
CA GLU A 486 1.44 -11.78 9.70
C GLU A 486 2.92 -11.87 9.29
N VAL A 487 3.55 -10.72 9.04
CA VAL A 487 4.99 -10.66 8.72
C VAL A 487 5.84 -11.14 9.89
N ALA A 488 5.52 -10.70 11.11
CA ALA A 488 6.23 -11.12 12.32
C ALA A 488 6.10 -12.63 12.56
N LEU A 489 4.91 -13.20 12.37
CA LEU A 489 4.66 -14.64 12.49
C LEU A 489 5.42 -15.42 11.42
N ALA A 490 5.45 -14.93 10.18
CA ALA A 490 6.21 -15.54 9.09
C ALA A 490 7.72 -15.59 9.38
N LEU A 491 8.28 -14.47 9.82
CA LEU A 491 9.70 -14.38 10.18
C LEU A 491 10.05 -15.29 11.36
N ARG A 492 9.15 -15.38 12.36
CA ARG A 492 9.32 -16.30 13.49
C ARG A 492 9.33 -17.76 13.02
N ALA A 493 8.35 -18.16 12.21
CA ALA A 493 8.26 -19.52 11.68
C ALA A 493 9.51 -19.91 10.87
N GLN A 494 10.11 -18.97 10.13
CA GLN A 494 11.36 -19.21 9.42
C GLN A 494 12.56 -19.41 10.34
N ARG A 495 12.67 -18.60 11.41
CA ARG A 495 13.76 -18.77 12.39
C ARG A 495 13.65 -20.10 13.11
N ASP A 496 12.44 -20.46 13.53
CA ASP A 496 12.18 -21.71 14.22
C ASP A 496 12.55 -22.89 13.30
N ALA A 497 12.19 -22.85 12.01
CA ALA A 497 12.58 -23.88 11.05
C ALA A 497 14.09 -23.96 10.79
N ALA A 498 14.78 -22.82 10.72
CA ALA A 498 16.23 -22.76 10.56
C ALA A 498 16.97 -23.36 11.78
N SER A 499 16.43 -23.19 12.98
CA SER A 499 17.00 -23.76 14.22
C SER A 499 16.90 -25.29 14.26
N VAL A 500 15.84 -25.87 13.68
CA VAL A 500 15.62 -27.32 13.64
C VAL A 500 16.51 -28.01 12.59
N THR A 501 16.88 -27.30 11.52
CA THR A 501 17.75 -27.84 10.46
C THR A 501 19.25 -27.71 10.75
N ALA A 502 19.65 -26.97 11.79
CA ALA A 502 21.03 -26.93 12.24
C ALA A 502 21.40 -28.26 12.91
N PRO A 503 22.50 -28.94 12.53
CA PRO A 503 22.94 -30.15 13.22
C PRO A 503 23.24 -29.80 14.69
N PRO A 504 22.94 -30.71 15.65
CA PRO A 504 23.29 -30.47 17.04
C PRO A 504 24.80 -30.20 17.11
N VAL A 505 25.15 -29.04 17.66
CA VAL A 505 26.53 -28.75 18.02
C VAL A 505 26.93 -29.85 19.00
N ALA A 506 27.79 -30.76 18.57
CA ALA A 506 28.42 -31.71 19.46
C ALA A 506 29.13 -30.87 20.53
N ASP A 507 28.60 -30.87 21.75
CA ASP A 507 29.27 -30.31 22.90
C ASP A 507 30.63 -30.99 23.02
N SER A 508 31.64 -30.29 22.52
CA SER A 508 33.05 -30.59 22.76
C SER A 508 33.42 -30.06 24.15
N THR A 509 32.70 -30.55 25.17
CA THR A 509 33.27 -30.63 26.51
C THR A 509 33.76 -32.05 26.72
N GLY A 510 34.99 -32.28 26.24
CA GLY A 510 35.84 -33.31 26.78
C GLY A 510 36.10 -33.03 28.25
N ALA A 511 35.22 -33.53 29.12
CA ALA A 511 35.56 -33.82 30.50
C ALA A 511 35.73 -35.34 30.58
N ALA A 512 36.98 -35.77 30.72
CA ALA A 512 37.32 -37.14 31.04
C ALA A 512 36.55 -37.57 32.29
N GLY A 513 35.46 -38.31 32.09
CA GLY A 513 34.76 -39.02 33.13
C GLY A 513 35.64 -40.18 33.59
N ILE A 514 36.43 -39.94 34.63
CA ILE A 514 36.98 -40.98 35.49
C ILE A 514 35.79 -41.84 35.93
N VAL A 515 35.74 -43.07 35.43
CA VAL A 515 34.81 -44.10 35.89
C VAL A 515 35.24 -44.47 37.31
N PRO A 516 34.47 -44.17 38.37
CA PRO A 516 34.76 -44.75 39.67
C PRO A 516 34.41 -46.24 39.64
N PRO A 517 35.18 -47.10 40.33
CA PRO A 517 34.90 -48.53 40.37
C PRO A 517 33.54 -48.79 41.05
N PRO A 518 32.85 -49.89 40.70
CA PRO A 518 31.53 -50.19 41.22
C PRO A 518 31.60 -50.38 42.75
N PRO A 519 30.56 -49.95 43.50
CA PRO A 519 30.49 -50.18 44.93
C PRO A 519 30.39 -51.68 45.21
N LEU A 520 31.28 -52.16 46.08
CA LEU A 520 31.21 -53.49 46.69
C LEU A 520 29.87 -53.65 47.41
N SER A 521 29.10 -54.67 47.04
CA SER A 521 27.85 -55.03 47.70
C SER A 521 28.10 -55.45 49.16
N PRO A 522 27.32 -54.96 50.13
CA PRO A 522 27.49 -55.30 51.55
C PRO A 522 26.77 -56.58 52.02
N ASP A 523 26.43 -57.52 51.13
CA ASP A 523 25.53 -58.65 51.45
C ASP A 523 26.21 -60.05 51.53
N SER A 524 27.49 -60.15 51.92
CA SER A 524 28.15 -61.48 52.04
C SER A 524 28.86 -61.79 53.36
N LEU A 525 28.48 -61.14 54.46
CA LEU A 525 28.93 -61.53 55.81
C LEU A 525 27.80 -61.42 56.85
N ASN A 526 26.87 -62.38 56.86
CA ASN A 526 26.36 -63.02 58.07
C ASN A 526 25.13 -63.87 57.77
N SER A 527 25.33 -65.17 57.56
CA SER A 527 24.33 -66.16 57.98
C SER A 527 25.02 -67.43 58.46
N PRO A 528 24.60 -67.98 59.62
CA PRO A 528 25.43 -68.84 60.46
C PRO A 528 25.24 -70.33 60.15
N ARG A 529 26.33 -71.11 60.23
CA ARG A 529 26.27 -72.53 60.67
C ARG A 529 26.40 -72.52 62.19
N PRO A 530 25.76 -73.40 62.99
CA PRO A 530 25.63 -74.86 62.81
C PRO A 530 24.21 -75.38 63.21
N ARG A 531 23.79 -76.66 63.16
CA ARG A 531 24.40 -78.00 63.27
C ARG A 531 23.63 -78.98 62.38
#